data_AF-A0A959U344-F1
#
_entry.id   AF-A0A959U344-F1
#
_cell.length_a   1.000
_cell.length_b   1.000
_cell.length_c   1.000
_cell.angle_alpha   90.00
_cell.angle_beta   90.00
_cell.angle_gamma   90.00
#
_symmetry.space_group_name_H-M   'P 1'
#
loop_
_entity.id
_entity.type
_entity.pdbx_description
1 polymer ?
#
loop_
_entity_poly.entity_id
_entity_poly.type
_entity_poly.pdbx_seq_one_letter_code
_entity_poly.pdbx_strand_id
1 'polypeptide(L)' 'MLLGSKDEKQDTAPDTVEHWGRSPDNPIGGWYGLKKGFKGRFGMYIPPLMEYLGLAEVEHNKRDNRMRAI' A
#
# COMPACT_ATOMS: atom_id res chain seq x y z
N MET A 1 -8.69 4.77 -3.28
CA MET A 1 -7.89 3.78 -4.07
C MET A 1 -7.93 2.44 -3.36
N LEU A 2 -8.06 1.31 -4.07
CA LEU A 2 -8.01 -0.04 -3.45
C LEU A 2 -6.65 -0.26 -2.79
N LEU A 3 -6.60 -0.91 -1.62
CA LEU A 3 -5.34 -1.11 -0.90
C LEU A 3 -4.37 -2.01 -1.69
N GLY A 4 -4.78 -3.22 -2.00
CA GLY A 4 -3.89 -4.26 -2.51
C GLY A 4 -2.96 -4.82 -1.41
N SER A 5 -2.46 -6.04 -1.62
CA SER A 5 -1.73 -6.78 -0.58
C SER A 5 -0.74 -7.80 -1.14
N LYS A 6 -0.29 -7.60 -2.37
CA LYS A 6 0.62 -8.52 -3.05
C LYS A 6 1.97 -8.56 -2.32
N ASP A 7 2.62 -9.71 -2.35
CA ASP A 7 4.01 -9.86 -1.91
C ASP A 7 4.99 -9.45 -3.03
N GLU A 8 6.29 -9.45 -2.74
CA GLU A 8 7.34 -9.02 -3.66
C GLU A 8 7.47 -9.84 -4.95
N LYS A 9 6.93 -11.07 -5.01
CA LYS A 9 7.07 -11.96 -6.17
C LYS A 9 5.90 -11.83 -7.14
N GLN A 10 4.82 -11.20 -6.71
CA GLN A 10 3.61 -11.03 -7.50
C GLN A 10 3.51 -9.61 -8.01
N ASP A 11 3.08 -9.49 -9.26
CA ASP A 11 2.70 -8.21 -9.83
C ASP A 11 1.50 -7.60 -9.10
N THR A 12 1.49 -6.27 -9.06
CA THR A 12 0.41 -5.50 -8.44
C THR A 12 -0.65 -5.15 -9.46
N ALA A 13 -1.90 -5.09 -9.00
CA ALA A 13 -2.97 -4.57 -9.84
C ALA A 13 -2.80 -3.04 -10.00
N PRO A 14 -2.94 -2.49 -11.21
CA PRO A 14 -2.90 -1.05 -11.42
C PRO A 14 -3.99 -0.35 -10.60
N ASP A 15 -3.81 0.96 -10.38
CA ASP A 15 -4.73 1.80 -9.61
C ASP A 15 -5.00 1.30 -8.17
N THR A 16 -4.00 0.66 -7.57
CA THR A 16 -4.00 0.28 -6.15
C THR A 16 -2.90 1.00 -5.37
N VAL A 17 -3.10 1.15 -4.06
CA VAL A 17 -2.12 1.76 -3.15
C VAL A 17 -0.82 0.97 -3.16
N GLU A 18 -0.91 -0.35 -3.19
CA GLU A 18 0.23 -1.24 -3.34
C GLU A 18 0.99 -0.98 -4.65
N HIS A 19 0.29 -0.75 -5.76
CA HIS A 19 0.92 -0.42 -7.04
C HIS A 19 1.64 0.93 -6.99
N TRP A 20 1.00 1.96 -6.45
CA TRP A 20 1.63 3.26 -6.24
C TRP A 20 2.88 3.15 -5.35
N GLY A 21 2.81 2.40 -4.25
CA GLY A 21 3.94 2.21 -3.33
C GLY A 21 5.15 1.53 -3.96
N ARG A 22 4.98 0.80 -5.06
CA ARG A 22 6.05 0.16 -5.85
C ARG A 22 6.42 0.91 -7.12
N SER A 23 5.71 2.00 -7.44
CA SER A 23 5.93 2.74 -8.67
C SER A 23 7.36 3.30 -8.71
N PRO A 24 8.06 3.23 -9.86
CA PRO A 24 9.33 3.94 -10.03
C PRO A 24 9.17 5.46 -9.89
N ASP A 25 7.96 5.99 -10.09
CA ASP A 25 7.63 7.42 -9.95
C ASP A 25 7.29 7.82 -8.51
N ASN A 26 7.27 6.87 -7.56
CA ASN A 26 7.16 7.20 -6.15
C ASN A 26 8.39 8.07 -5.76
N PRO A 27 8.21 9.29 -5.23
CA PRO A 27 9.32 10.20 -4.97
C PRO A 27 10.33 9.68 -3.93
N ILE A 28 9.91 8.75 -3.06
CA ILE A 28 10.82 8.05 -2.14
C ILE A 28 11.54 6.90 -2.85
N GLY A 29 10.92 6.34 -3.88
CA GLY A 29 11.41 5.24 -4.68
C GLY A 29 11.53 3.92 -3.91
N GLY A 30 11.73 2.84 -4.67
CA GLY A 30 12.04 1.54 -4.10
C GLY A 30 10.86 0.78 -3.51
N TRP A 31 11.16 -0.15 -2.62
CA TRP A 31 10.19 -1.08 -2.04
C TRP A 31 9.89 -0.73 -0.59
N TYR A 32 8.63 -0.94 -0.20
CA TYR A 32 8.31 -1.10 1.22
C TYR A 32 8.97 -2.38 1.75
N GLY A 33 9.70 -2.24 2.86
CA GLY A 33 10.56 -3.28 3.40
C GLY A 33 11.90 -3.37 2.67
N LEU A 34 12.97 -3.53 3.44
CA LEU A 34 14.35 -3.57 2.89
C LEU A 34 14.84 -5.01 2.68
N LYS A 35 14.33 -5.95 3.48
CA LYS A 35 14.78 -7.35 3.48
C LYS A 35 14.12 -8.12 2.33
N LYS A 36 14.94 -8.75 1.48
CA LYS A 36 14.48 -9.69 0.44
C LYS A 36 13.64 -10.81 1.07
N GLY A 37 12.52 -11.16 0.47
CA GLY A 37 11.52 -12.09 0.99
C GLY A 37 10.45 -11.43 1.87
N PHE A 38 10.63 -10.15 2.24
CA PHE A 38 9.74 -9.41 3.13
C PHE A 38 9.31 -8.06 2.54
N LYS A 39 9.54 -7.83 1.24
CA LYS A 39 9.11 -6.61 0.56
C LYS A 39 7.65 -6.71 0.10
N GLY A 40 7.04 -5.56 -0.16
CA GLY A 40 5.63 -5.45 -0.59
C GLY A 40 4.65 -5.40 0.59
N ARG A 41 3.36 -5.56 0.32
CA ARG A 41 2.27 -5.35 1.30
C ARG A 41 2.28 -3.94 1.91
N PHE A 42 2.80 -2.97 1.18
CA PHE A 42 2.69 -1.55 1.51
C PHE A 42 1.23 -1.17 1.81
N GLY A 43 0.29 -1.59 0.97
CA GLY A 43 -1.15 -1.34 1.12
C GLY A 43 -1.79 -1.98 2.36
N MET A 44 -1.08 -2.89 3.05
CA MET A 44 -1.58 -3.49 4.29
C MET A 44 -1.05 -2.79 5.55
N TYR A 45 0.18 -2.28 5.52
CA TYR A 45 0.85 -1.80 6.72
C TYR A 45 0.83 -0.28 6.86
N ILE A 46 0.95 0.45 5.74
CA ILE A 46 1.02 1.90 5.76
C ILE A 46 -0.35 2.56 5.92
N PRO A 47 -1.43 2.12 5.24
CA PRO A 47 -2.72 2.78 5.34
C PRO A 47 -3.29 2.85 6.77
N PRO A 48 -3.26 1.77 7.60
CA PRO A 48 -3.72 1.86 8.99
C PRO A 48 -2.87 2.81 9.85
N LEU A 49 -1.57 2.92 9.58
CA LEU A 49 -0.71 3.89 10.26
C LEU A 49 -1.08 5.32 9.86
N MET A 50 -1.30 5.58 8.57
CA MET A 50 -1.73 6.90 8.09
C MET A 50 -3.08 7.30 8.67
N GLU A 51 -4.02 6.35 8.79
CA GLU A 51 -5.31 6.57 9.45
C GLU A 51 -5.13 6.94 10.93
N TYR A 52 -4.33 6.18 11.67
CA TYR A 52 -4.02 6.47 13.07
C TYR A 52 -3.40 7.87 13.26
N LEU A 53 -2.56 8.29 12.32
CA LEU A 53 -1.93 9.61 12.32
C LEU A 53 -2.85 10.74 11.83
N GLY A 54 -4.08 10.43 11.40
CA GLY A 54 -5.02 11.43 10.86
C GLY A 54 -4.64 11.97 9.47
N LEU A 55 -3.87 11.20 8.69
CA LEU A 55 -3.40 11.57 7.34
C LEU A 55 -4.22 10.92 6.21
N ALA A 56 -5.04 9.93 6.53
CA ALA A 56 -5.86 9.21 5.58
C ALA A 56 -7.15 8.69 6.22
N GLU A 57 -8.15 8.44 5.40
CA GLU A 57 -9.32 7.64 5.74
C GLU A 57 -9.18 6.26 5.12
N VAL A 58 -9.48 5.20 5.88
CA VAL A 58 -9.41 3.80 5.42
C VAL A 58 -10.75 3.12 5.68
N GLU A 59 -11.21 2.34 4.69
CA GLU A 59 -12.42 1.53 4.84
C GLU A 59 -12.13 0.27 5.66
N HIS A 60 -13.08 -0.12 6.52
CA HIS A 60 -13.00 -1.30 7.39
C HIS A 60 -14.03 -2.38 7.00
N ASN A 61 -14.07 -2.74 5.72
CA ASN A 61 -14.91 -3.83 5.22
C ASN A 61 -14.21 -5.19 5.37
N LYS A 62 -14.95 -6.28 5.12
CA LYS A 62 -14.41 -7.65 5.14
C LYS A 62 -13.35 -7.89 4.05
N ARG A 63 -13.40 -7.14 2.94
CA ARG A 63 -12.53 -7.24 1.77
C ARG A 63 -12.64 -5.99 0.91
N ASP A 64 -11.70 -5.85 -0.03
CA ASP A 64 -11.70 -4.80 -1.06
C ASP A 64 -11.71 -3.38 -0.48
N ASN A 65 -11.06 -3.22 0.69
CA ASN A 65 -10.92 -1.95 1.36
C ASN A 65 -10.18 -0.94 0.49
N ARG A 66 -10.53 0.32 0.69
CA ARG A 66 -9.92 1.47 0.02
C ARG A 66 -9.39 2.45 1.05
N MET A 67 -8.47 3.29 0.60
CA MET A 67 -8.06 4.48 1.34
C MET A 67 -8.19 5.74 0.50
N ARG A 68 -8.23 6.87 1.19
CA ARG A 68 -8.15 8.22 0.63
C ARG A 68 -7.23 9.05 1.53
N ALA A 69 -6.28 9.79 0.95
CA ALA A 69 -5.49 10.76 1.71
C ALA A 69 -6.35 11.98 2.09
N ILE A 70 -6.04 12.61 3.22
CA ILE A 70 -6.69 13.84 3.71
C ILE A 70 -5.92 15.06 3.20
#